data_AF-I1CEN2-F1
#
_entry.id   AF-I1CEN2-F1
#
_cell.length_a   1.000
_cell.length_b   1.000
_cell.length_c   1.000
_cell.angle_alpha   90.00
_cell.angle_beta   90.00
_cell.angle_gamma   90.00
#
_symmetry.space_group_name_H-M   'P 1'
#
loop_
_entity.id
_entity.type
_entity.pdbx_description
1 polymer ?
#
loop_
_entity_poly.entity_id
_entity_poly.type
_entity_poly.pdbx_seq_one_letter_code
_entity_poly.pdbx_strand_id
1 'polypeptide(L)'
;MLGYLLSLPKISPVLIDESWSSVFHLLYENNTAGNIFYYEKTTSNSIIKNNQGEIETITNLFSRWLANVAFDPQGLIIRHAMDVMIMLDTLVYDNRFDLSHILPLALINNDSREYTIHLFVQLITKLSCANHFVTKLIPTAESKWPGIFQQVLENIFSKTIAIHIADTTQIEKILCNLAMLYEDNTSTQKSGFDAFQNYISSHSRQVLLIFINHPSVTCRIMGYRVLNNSKFYKQIALQEQEPTSRLLMDVWFRHLKARYLKQEDAQVIDIQQTLMADINSIHQQTNLFDKINRQDDSTFQSKKPPRFVTCIDLLKVQLDTRDKVYIDNIERTASLFDQFKDTVSTDEYNEIHHHIISFLSSKWTPTSVSLTTYDDALPKNIPHACDIVIGNAFKDHPALFLIFEKCIQVVQPTMTNDMIRSILVYFIVFWNMKEVINVPTTLTYATQLEETIRMTLLLKPVTLFYISLKQYANLIYRSCLNPS
;
A
#
# COMPACT_ATOMS: atom_id res chain seq x y z
N MET A 1 43.59 -11.86 21.92
CA MET A 1 42.84 -12.24 20.70
C MET A 1 42.26 -11.01 20.00
N LEU A 2 41.44 -10.20 20.67
CA LEU A 2 40.85 -8.98 20.11
C LEU A 2 41.92 -8.01 19.56
N GLY A 3 43.04 -7.82 20.27
CA GLY A 3 44.14 -6.96 19.78
C GLY A 3 44.79 -7.44 18.49
N TYR A 4 44.81 -8.75 18.26
CA TYR A 4 45.34 -9.34 17.04
C TYR A 4 44.37 -9.12 15.88
N LEU A 5 43.06 -9.31 16.11
CA LEU A 5 41.98 -8.98 15.19
C LEU A 5 41.98 -7.51 14.77
N LEU A 6 42.19 -6.59 15.72
CA LEU A 6 42.21 -5.15 15.46
C LEU A 6 43.50 -4.69 14.74
N SER A 7 44.61 -5.42 14.88
CA SER A 7 45.91 -5.08 14.25
C SER A 7 46.15 -5.79 12.91
N LEU A 8 45.47 -6.92 12.67
CA LEU A 8 45.46 -7.67 11.41
C LEU A 8 45.30 -6.83 10.13
N PRO A 9 44.42 -5.81 10.06
CA PRO A 9 44.27 -4.97 8.87
C PRO A 9 45.56 -4.23 8.51
N LYS A 10 46.39 -3.90 9.50
CA LYS A 10 47.70 -3.26 9.31
C LYS A 10 48.82 -4.26 9.08
N ILE A 11 48.74 -5.44 9.69
CA ILE A 11 49.80 -6.46 9.65
C ILE A 11 49.74 -7.28 8.36
N SER A 12 48.54 -7.67 7.90
CA SER A 12 48.37 -8.46 6.68
C SER A 12 47.04 -8.16 5.98
N PRO A 13 47.03 -7.18 5.05
CA PRO A 13 45.88 -6.83 4.23
C PRO A 13 45.24 -7.99 3.47
N VAL A 14 46.07 -8.84 2.86
CA VAL A 14 45.63 -9.97 2.03
C VAL A 14 44.87 -10.99 2.88
N LEU A 15 45.39 -11.26 4.08
CA LEU A 15 44.78 -12.23 4.98
C LEU A 15 43.42 -11.75 5.49
N ILE A 16 43.26 -10.44 5.73
CA ILE A 16 41.95 -9.84 6.04
C ILE A 16 40.99 -10.01 4.86
N ASP A 17 41.40 -9.68 3.63
CA ASP A 17 40.49 -9.74 2.49
C ASP A 17 39.96 -11.16 2.23
N GLU A 18 40.76 -12.19 2.49
CA GLU A 18 40.38 -13.59 2.28
C GLU A 18 39.64 -14.22 3.48
N SER A 19 39.96 -13.82 4.71
CA SER A 19 39.49 -14.53 5.93
C SER A 19 38.44 -13.79 6.73
N TRP A 20 38.28 -12.47 6.55
CA TRP A 20 37.43 -11.65 7.42
C TRP A 20 36.00 -12.15 7.51
N SER A 21 35.38 -12.48 6.37
CA SER A 21 33.98 -12.93 6.36
C SER A 21 33.79 -14.27 7.10
N SER A 22 34.75 -15.19 6.98
CA SER A 22 34.73 -16.47 7.73
C SER A 22 34.92 -16.25 9.23
N VAL A 23 35.83 -15.35 9.60
CA VAL A 23 36.10 -14.98 11.00
C VAL A 23 34.90 -14.25 11.61
N PHE A 24 34.27 -13.36 10.84
CA PHE A 24 33.06 -12.65 11.24
C PHE A 24 31.89 -13.62 11.48
N HIS A 25 31.61 -14.53 10.54
CA HIS A 25 30.57 -15.56 10.71
C HIS A 25 30.79 -16.38 11.99
N LEU A 26 32.03 -16.81 12.26
CA LEU A 26 32.38 -17.54 13.48
C LEU A 26 32.11 -16.73 14.75
N LEU A 27 32.46 -15.44 14.73
CA LEU A 27 32.28 -14.52 15.86
C LEU A 27 30.81 -14.17 16.09
N TYR A 28 30.02 -14.07 15.01
CA TYR A 28 28.61 -13.71 15.01
C TYR A 28 27.71 -14.87 15.42
N GLU A 29 27.78 -16.02 14.73
CA GLU A 29 26.88 -17.17 14.94
C GLU A 29 26.97 -17.75 16.36
N ASN A 30 28.15 -17.67 16.97
CA ASN A 30 28.39 -18.18 18.32
C ASN A 30 28.23 -17.13 19.42
N ASN A 31 27.71 -15.93 19.12
CA ASN A 31 27.66 -14.77 20.03
C ASN A 31 29.00 -14.51 20.75
N THR A 32 30.10 -14.85 20.08
CA THR A 32 31.44 -14.84 20.69
C THR A 32 32.04 -13.45 20.63
N ALA A 33 31.67 -12.64 19.63
CA ALA A 33 32.00 -11.22 19.57
C ALA A 33 31.59 -10.49 20.85
N GLY A 34 30.31 -10.57 21.24
CA GLY A 34 29.81 -10.00 22.48
C GLY A 34 30.60 -10.48 23.68
N ASN A 35 30.75 -11.79 23.89
CA ASN A 35 31.46 -12.29 25.07
C ASN A 35 32.95 -11.87 25.14
N ILE A 36 33.65 -11.80 24.01
CA ILE A 36 35.03 -11.30 23.95
C ILE A 36 35.08 -9.83 24.36
N PHE A 37 34.19 -8.99 23.81
CA PHE A 37 34.12 -7.59 24.18
C PHE A 37 33.76 -7.41 25.67
N TYR A 38 32.87 -8.24 26.22
CA TYR A 38 32.45 -8.15 27.63
C TYR A 38 33.62 -8.46 28.55
N TYR A 39 34.31 -9.55 28.23
CA TYR A 39 35.51 -9.97 28.93
C TYR A 39 36.61 -8.90 28.88
N GLU A 40 36.85 -8.29 27.72
CA GLU A 40 37.86 -7.22 27.60
C GLU A 40 37.45 -5.93 28.32
N LYS A 41 36.18 -5.53 28.26
CA LYS A 41 35.68 -4.35 29.00
C LYS A 41 35.82 -4.54 30.52
N THR A 42 35.56 -5.75 31.02
CA THR A 42 35.61 -6.05 32.47
C THR A 42 37.02 -6.32 32.98
N THR A 43 37.87 -6.97 32.20
CA THR A 43 39.22 -7.36 32.64
C THR A 43 40.33 -6.44 32.18
N SER A 44 40.15 -5.70 31.08
CA SER A 44 41.18 -4.86 30.45
C SER A 44 42.52 -5.58 30.20
N ASN A 45 42.47 -6.92 30.04
CA ASN A 45 43.65 -7.77 29.97
C ASN A 45 44.43 -7.60 28.66
N SER A 46 43.76 -7.27 27.55
CA SER A 46 44.46 -6.99 26.31
C SER A 46 44.95 -5.54 26.27
N ILE A 47 46.27 -5.40 26.14
CA ILE A 47 46.98 -4.13 26.01
C ILE A 47 47.70 -4.06 24.66
N ILE A 48 47.71 -2.87 24.05
CA ILE A 48 48.46 -2.56 22.84
C ILE A 48 49.39 -1.38 23.13
N LYS A 49 50.57 -1.42 22.52
CA LYS A 49 51.51 -0.31 22.55
C LYS A 49 51.16 0.65 21.40
N ASN A 50 50.82 1.89 21.72
CA ASN A 50 50.52 2.90 20.70
C ASN A 50 51.80 3.35 19.97
N ASN A 51 51.65 4.16 18.92
CA ASN A 51 52.77 4.64 18.11
C ASN A 51 53.76 5.54 18.88
N GLN A 52 53.39 6.02 20.06
CA GLN A 52 54.22 6.82 20.96
C GLN A 52 54.92 5.97 22.03
N GLY A 53 54.71 4.65 22.01
CA GLY A 53 55.30 3.71 22.96
C GLY A 53 54.53 3.56 24.26
N GLU A 54 53.37 4.19 24.41
CA GLU A 54 52.53 4.08 25.60
C GLU A 54 51.65 2.83 25.54
N ILE A 55 51.38 2.25 26.70
CA ILE A 55 50.54 1.05 26.84
C ILE A 55 49.10 1.51 27.03
N GLU A 56 48.24 1.21 26.06
CA GLU A 56 46.80 1.48 26.13
C GLU A 56 46.01 0.18 26.16
N THR A 57 44.90 0.17 26.89
CA THR A 57 43.94 -0.94 26.88
C THR A 57 43.14 -0.92 25.58
N ILE A 58 42.75 -2.11 25.11
CA ILE A 58 41.97 -2.22 23.87
C ILE A 58 40.63 -1.48 23.97
N THR A 59 40.01 -1.45 25.15
CA THR A 59 38.73 -0.74 25.39
C THR A 59 38.83 0.75 25.04
N ASN A 60 39.97 1.41 25.35
CA ASN A 60 40.21 2.81 25.00
C ASN A 60 40.58 3.00 23.53
N LEU A 61 41.20 1.99 22.93
CA LEU A 61 41.66 1.99 21.54
C LEU A 61 40.54 1.66 20.55
N PHE A 62 39.50 0.97 21.01
CA PHE A 62 38.42 0.46 20.16
C PHE A 62 37.66 1.58 19.45
N SER A 63 37.32 2.67 20.14
CA SER A 63 36.65 3.83 19.54
C SER A 63 37.49 4.47 18.44
N ARG A 64 38.81 4.59 18.65
CA ARG A 64 39.74 5.13 17.64
C ARG A 64 39.97 4.14 16.49
N TRP A 65 39.97 2.84 16.78
CA TRP A 65 40.07 1.81 15.76
C TRP A 65 38.85 1.77 14.85
N LEU A 66 37.64 1.91 15.42
CA LEU A 66 36.42 2.06 14.64
C LEU A 66 36.56 3.26 13.70
N ALA A 67 36.85 4.45 14.23
CA ALA A 67 36.97 5.68 13.44
C ALA A 67 38.05 5.61 12.34
N ASN A 68 39.24 5.09 12.67
CA ASN A 68 40.44 5.24 11.84
C ASN A 68 40.85 4.00 11.06
N VAL A 69 40.22 2.84 11.30
CA VAL A 69 40.59 1.57 10.66
C VAL A 69 39.37 0.84 10.11
N ALA A 70 38.31 0.69 10.91
CA ALA A 70 37.09 0.01 10.46
C ALA A 70 36.27 0.86 9.48
N PHE A 71 36.25 2.16 9.72
CA PHE A 71 35.53 3.17 8.97
C PHE A 71 36.46 4.14 8.23
N ASP A 72 37.65 3.69 7.86
CA ASP A 72 38.47 4.44 6.91
C ASP A 72 37.90 4.25 5.49
N PRO A 73 37.49 5.31 4.76
CA PRO A 73 36.98 5.21 3.39
C PRO A 73 37.93 4.53 2.40
N GLN A 74 39.24 4.54 2.65
CA GLN A 74 40.23 3.82 1.86
C GLN A 74 40.74 2.55 2.55
N GLY A 75 40.20 2.23 3.72
CA GLY A 75 40.60 1.09 4.55
C GLY A 75 40.12 -0.25 3.99
N LEU A 76 40.91 -1.29 4.20
CA LEU A 76 40.58 -2.66 3.76
C LEU A 76 39.31 -3.19 4.43
N ILE A 77 39.06 -2.81 5.68
CA ILE A 77 37.89 -3.25 6.44
C ILE A 77 36.59 -2.71 5.84
N ILE A 78 36.59 -1.54 5.20
CA ILE A 78 35.36 -0.98 4.62
C ILE A 78 34.89 -1.78 3.39
N ARG A 79 35.77 -2.60 2.79
CA ARG A 79 35.37 -3.61 1.79
C ARG A 79 34.49 -4.69 2.40
N HIS A 80 34.64 -4.92 3.71
CA HIS A 80 33.84 -5.79 4.57
C HIS A 80 32.91 -4.98 5.51
N ALA A 81 32.55 -3.74 5.12
CA ALA A 81 31.73 -2.85 5.95
C ALA A 81 30.42 -3.50 6.41
N MET A 82 29.86 -4.43 5.63
CA MET A 82 28.68 -5.22 6.00
C MET A 82 28.88 -6.02 7.29
N ASP A 83 29.99 -6.75 7.38
CA ASP A 83 30.33 -7.63 8.50
C ASP A 83 30.60 -6.81 9.76
N VAL A 84 31.36 -5.71 9.63
CA VAL A 84 31.58 -4.79 10.74
C VAL A 84 30.28 -4.12 11.19
N MET A 85 29.38 -3.77 10.27
CA MET A 85 28.14 -3.09 10.62
C MET A 85 27.17 -4.03 11.31
N ILE A 86 27.05 -5.28 10.87
CA ILE A 86 26.22 -6.29 11.52
C ILE A 86 26.77 -6.59 12.92
N MET A 87 28.10 -6.67 13.06
CA MET A 87 28.76 -6.79 14.37
C MET A 87 28.43 -5.59 15.27
N LEU A 88 28.51 -4.37 14.75
CA LEU A 88 28.24 -3.17 15.53
C LEU A 88 26.76 -3.04 15.89
N ASP A 89 25.85 -3.38 14.98
CA ASP A 89 24.41 -3.39 15.24
C ASP A 89 24.11 -4.37 16.39
N THR A 90 24.58 -5.62 16.31
CA THR A 90 24.43 -6.59 17.42
C THR A 90 25.10 -6.15 18.74
N LEU A 91 26.27 -5.52 18.69
CA LEU A 91 26.95 -5.03 19.89
C LEU A 91 26.31 -3.77 20.48
N VAL A 92 25.66 -2.92 19.68
CA VAL A 92 24.95 -1.71 20.11
C VAL A 92 23.68 -2.05 20.89
N TYR A 93 23.03 -3.19 20.59
CA TYR A 93 21.83 -3.65 21.29
C TYR A 93 22.10 -4.59 22.46
N ASP A 94 23.35 -4.98 22.67
CA ASP A 94 23.71 -5.74 23.84
C ASP A 94 23.91 -4.78 25.04
N ASN A 95 22.93 -4.83 25.95
CA ASN A 95 22.83 -4.02 27.17
C ASN A 95 24.09 -4.05 28.05
N ARG A 96 24.99 -5.01 27.84
CA ARG A 96 26.28 -5.12 28.55
C ARG A 96 27.30 -4.07 28.07
N PHE A 97 27.17 -3.57 26.85
CA PHE A 97 28.17 -2.73 26.19
C PHE A 97 27.87 -1.25 26.23
N ASP A 98 26.61 -0.88 26.04
CA ASP A 98 26.15 0.51 25.87
C ASP A 98 27.07 1.33 24.95
N LEU A 99 27.33 0.82 23.74
CA LEU A 99 28.14 1.54 22.73
C LEU A 99 27.33 2.61 21.98
N SER A 100 26.07 2.80 22.37
CA SER A 100 25.08 3.67 21.72
C SER A 100 25.56 5.13 21.60
N HIS A 101 26.34 5.60 22.58
CA HIS A 101 26.87 6.96 22.62
C HIS A 101 28.24 7.12 21.92
N ILE A 102 29.00 6.03 21.76
CA ILE A 102 30.36 6.07 21.20
C ILE A 102 30.35 5.99 19.69
N LEU A 103 29.46 5.17 19.11
CA LEU A 103 29.44 4.94 17.66
C LEU A 103 29.15 6.21 16.84
N PRO A 104 28.13 7.03 17.16
CA PRO A 104 27.88 8.25 16.40
C PRO A 104 29.08 9.18 16.41
N LEU A 105 29.72 9.35 17.57
CA LEU A 105 30.92 10.18 17.72
C LEU A 105 32.11 9.62 16.95
N ALA A 106 32.37 8.31 16.99
CA ALA A 106 33.48 7.70 16.26
C ALA A 106 33.30 7.75 14.73
N LEU A 107 32.05 7.65 14.26
CA LEU A 107 31.71 7.63 12.84
C LEU A 107 31.65 9.00 12.19
N ILE A 108 31.17 9.98 12.94
CA ILE A 108 30.95 11.35 12.47
C ILE A 108 32.12 12.26 12.87
N ASN A 109 33.09 11.77 13.66
CA ASN A 109 34.33 12.50 13.96
C ASN A 109 35.26 12.68 12.76
N ASN A 110 35.04 11.95 11.66
CA ASN A 110 35.72 12.31 10.42
C ASN A 110 35.21 13.70 9.99
N ASP A 111 36.10 14.68 9.81
CA ASP A 111 35.70 16.04 9.41
C ASP A 111 35.21 16.16 7.95
N SER A 112 35.01 15.03 7.28
CA SER A 112 34.49 14.98 5.92
C SER A 112 32.98 14.75 5.89
N ARG A 113 32.27 15.80 5.45
CA ARG A 113 30.83 15.76 5.12
C ARG A 113 30.56 14.73 4.01
N GLU A 114 31.38 14.70 2.97
CA GLU A 114 31.22 13.78 1.83
C GLU A 114 31.36 12.32 2.25
N TYR A 115 32.31 12.02 3.14
CA TYR A 115 32.47 10.69 3.71
C TYR A 115 31.21 10.23 4.44
N THR A 116 30.64 11.11 5.27
CA THR A 116 29.43 10.81 6.04
C THR A 116 28.23 10.56 5.12
N ILE A 117 28.07 11.35 4.07
CA ILE A 117 27.04 11.10 3.04
C ILE A 117 27.23 9.73 2.40
N HIS A 118 28.46 9.42 1.98
CA HIS A 118 28.76 8.14 1.34
C HIS A 118 28.51 6.96 2.28
N LEU A 119 28.86 7.08 3.57
CA LEU A 119 28.56 6.09 4.60
C LEU A 119 27.06 5.83 4.70
N PHE A 120 26.24 6.87 4.88
CA PHE A 120 24.78 6.69 4.95
C PHE A 120 24.20 6.07 3.68
N VAL A 121 24.65 6.50 2.50
CA VAL A 121 24.23 5.91 1.23
C VAL A 121 24.56 4.42 1.21
N GLN A 122 25.75 4.01 1.64
CA GLN A 122 26.11 2.59 1.71
C GLN A 122 25.27 1.82 2.75
N LEU A 123 25.04 2.40 3.92
CA LEU A 123 24.24 1.78 4.98
C LEU A 123 22.82 1.50 4.48
N ILE A 124 22.16 2.51 3.90
CA ILE A 124 20.77 2.37 3.44
C ILE A 124 20.66 1.51 2.18
N THR A 125 21.65 1.52 1.29
CA THR A 125 21.57 0.76 0.02
C THR A 125 22.03 -0.69 0.13
N LYS A 126 22.84 -1.06 1.14
CA LYS A 126 23.44 -2.39 1.23
C LYS A 126 22.95 -3.24 2.41
N LEU A 127 22.59 -2.64 3.55
CA LEU A 127 22.25 -3.39 4.77
C LEU A 127 20.75 -3.57 4.93
N SER A 128 20.28 -4.82 5.01
CA SER A 128 18.86 -5.13 5.25
C SER A 128 18.37 -4.86 6.68
N CYS A 129 19.28 -4.64 7.65
CA CYS A 129 18.97 -4.64 9.08
C CYS A 129 19.37 -3.35 9.82
N ALA A 130 20.05 -2.40 9.18
CA ALA A 130 20.71 -1.29 9.87
C ALA A 130 19.78 -0.10 10.19
N ASN A 131 18.46 -0.26 10.16
CA ASN A 131 17.51 0.87 10.24
C ASN A 131 17.58 1.59 11.59
N HIS A 132 17.68 0.86 12.69
CA HIS A 132 17.81 1.48 14.00
C HIS A 132 19.19 2.13 14.20
N PHE A 133 20.23 1.56 13.60
CA PHE A 133 21.56 2.14 13.62
C PHE A 133 21.62 3.45 12.85
N VAL A 134 21.08 3.48 11.62
CA VAL A 134 20.98 4.68 10.78
C VAL A 134 20.21 5.78 11.51
N THR A 135 19.04 5.47 12.10
CA THR A 135 18.23 6.46 12.82
C THR A 135 18.93 7.06 14.04
N LYS A 136 19.81 6.30 14.72
CA LYS A 136 20.66 6.81 15.81
C LYS A 136 21.82 7.68 15.34
N LEU A 137 22.32 7.49 14.12
CA LEU A 137 23.40 8.31 13.55
C LEU A 137 22.90 9.66 13.04
N ILE A 138 21.66 9.73 12.54
CA ILE A 138 21.09 10.95 11.95
C ILE A 138 21.19 12.18 12.88
N PRO A 139 20.78 12.15 14.17
CA PRO A 139 20.85 13.33 15.03
C PRO A 139 22.26 13.89 15.16
N THR A 140 23.26 13.03 15.34
CA THR A 140 24.66 13.44 15.45
C THR A 140 25.16 14.04 14.14
N ALA A 141 24.80 13.45 13.00
CA ALA A 141 25.20 13.95 11.69
C ALA A 141 24.55 15.30 11.38
N GLU A 142 23.24 15.43 11.62
CA GLU A 142 22.47 16.68 11.45
C GLU A 142 22.97 17.79 12.38
N SER A 143 23.41 17.45 13.61
CA SER A 143 23.99 18.44 14.52
C SER A 143 25.32 19.03 14.03
N LYS A 144 26.12 18.22 13.31
CA LYS A 144 27.42 18.65 12.76
C LYS A 144 27.26 19.30 11.39
N TRP A 145 26.38 18.76 10.55
CA TRP A 145 26.07 19.24 9.21
C TRP A 145 24.56 19.25 8.97
N PRO A 146 23.89 20.38 9.20
CA PRO A 146 22.46 20.51 8.97
C PRO A 146 22.07 20.20 7.51
N GLY A 147 21.02 19.41 7.32
CA GLY A 147 20.50 19.00 6.02
C GLY A 147 21.26 17.85 5.35
N ILE A 148 22.19 17.20 6.06
CA ILE A 148 22.99 16.11 5.49
C ILE A 148 22.12 14.91 5.09
N PHE A 149 21.07 14.60 5.85
CA PHE A 149 20.21 13.46 5.56
C PHE A 149 19.36 13.70 4.31
N GLN A 150 18.91 14.93 4.07
CA GLN A 150 18.25 15.29 2.82
C GLN A 150 19.16 15.01 1.60
N GLN A 151 20.44 15.37 1.70
CA GLN A 151 21.42 15.13 0.65
C GLN A 151 21.74 13.64 0.44
N VAL A 152 21.67 12.83 1.51
CA VAL A 152 21.74 11.37 1.42
C VAL A 152 20.56 10.82 0.62
N LEU A 153 19.33 11.27 0.91
CA LEU A 153 18.13 10.85 0.19
C LEU A 153 18.21 11.23 -1.29
N GLU A 154 18.64 12.45 -1.60
CA GLU A 154 18.90 12.91 -2.98
C GLU A 154 19.84 11.97 -3.72
N ASN A 155 20.95 11.56 -3.09
CA ASN A 155 21.91 10.64 -3.68
C ASN A 155 21.36 9.23 -3.87
N ILE A 156 20.57 8.72 -2.92
CA ILE A 156 19.94 7.40 -3.02
C ILE A 156 18.95 7.40 -4.17
N PHE A 157 17.99 8.32 -4.17
CA PHE A 157 16.94 8.36 -5.18
C PHE A 157 17.47 8.70 -6.58
N SER A 158 18.45 9.58 -6.71
CA SER A 158 19.10 9.86 -8.01
C SER A 158 19.76 8.61 -8.58
N LYS A 159 20.44 7.82 -7.75
CA LYS A 159 21.03 6.54 -8.16
C LYS A 159 19.94 5.51 -8.50
N THR A 160 18.92 5.39 -7.66
CA THR A 160 17.79 4.46 -7.88
C THR A 160 17.09 4.76 -9.20
N ILE A 161 16.85 6.04 -9.52
CA ILE A 161 16.27 6.46 -10.81
C ILE A 161 17.21 6.12 -11.97
N ALA A 162 18.53 6.28 -11.83
CA ALA A 162 19.46 5.91 -12.89
C ALA A 162 19.46 4.40 -13.18
N ILE A 163 19.25 3.55 -12.17
CA ILE A 163 19.28 2.07 -12.30
C ILE A 163 17.90 1.41 -12.39
N HIS A 164 16.81 2.19 -12.39
CA HIS A 164 15.43 1.70 -12.14
C HIS A 164 14.92 0.58 -13.08
N ILE A 165 15.59 0.38 -14.23
CA ILE A 165 15.23 -0.65 -15.22
C ILE A 165 16.20 -1.85 -15.18
N ALA A 166 17.40 -1.69 -14.61
CA ALA A 166 18.51 -2.61 -14.78
C ALA A 166 18.75 -3.57 -13.59
N ASP A 167 18.51 -3.14 -12.34
CA ASP A 167 18.77 -3.97 -11.15
C ASP A 167 17.60 -3.93 -10.16
N THR A 168 16.64 -4.83 -10.37
CA THR A 168 15.43 -4.93 -9.53
C THR A 168 15.77 -5.30 -8.09
N THR A 169 16.75 -6.16 -7.87
CA THR A 169 17.09 -6.67 -6.53
C THR A 169 17.70 -5.58 -5.64
N GLN A 170 18.47 -4.68 -6.22
CA GLN A 170 19.03 -3.55 -5.50
C GLN A 170 17.95 -2.53 -5.13
N ILE A 171 17.01 -2.25 -6.04
CA ILE A 171 15.91 -1.32 -5.80
C ILE A 171 14.98 -1.86 -4.70
N GLU A 172 14.67 -3.16 -4.72
CA GLU A 172 13.88 -3.81 -3.67
C GLU A 172 14.49 -3.60 -2.28
N LYS A 173 15.81 -3.82 -2.15
CA LYS A 173 16.53 -3.61 -0.88
C LYS A 173 16.48 -2.15 -0.44
N ILE A 174 16.73 -1.22 -1.34
CA ILE A 174 16.70 0.22 -1.05
C ILE A 174 15.31 0.64 -0.55
N LEU A 175 14.25 0.28 -1.29
CA LEU A 175 12.87 0.63 -0.92
C LEU A 175 12.45 -0.05 0.38
N CYS A 176 12.86 -1.31 0.60
CA CYS A 176 12.61 -2.02 1.85
C CYS A 176 13.23 -1.27 3.03
N ASN A 177 14.53 -0.95 2.96
CA ASN A 177 15.21 -0.22 4.02
C ASN A 177 14.58 1.14 4.29
N LEU A 178 14.28 1.91 3.23
CA LEU A 178 13.59 3.20 3.36
C LEU A 178 12.20 3.07 4.01
N ALA A 179 11.43 2.04 3.63
CA ALA A 179 10.13 1.77 4.25
C ALA A 179 10.29 1.48 5.75
N MET A 180 11.27 0.66 6.11
CA MET A 180 11.51 0.22 7.49
C MET A 180 12.04 1.34 8.41
N LEU A 181 12.71 2.39 7.88
CA LEU A 181 13.26 3.49 8.70
C LEU A 181 12.21 4.15 9.61
N TYR A 182 10.97 4.28 9.11
CA TYR A 182 9.88 4.98 9.78
C TYR A 182 8.58 4.17 9.84
N GLU A 183 8.67 2.83 9.84
CA GLU A 183 7.48 1.94 9.87
C GLU A 183 6.70 2.02 11.20
N ASP A 184 7.36 2.28 12.34
CA ASP A 184 6.62 2.48 13.60
C ASP A 184 5.94 3.85 13.63
N ASN A 185 4.63 3.83 13.40
CA ASN A 185 3.71 4.96 13.41
C ASN A 185 3.55 5.69 14.76
N THR A 186 4.31 5.34 15.80
CA THR A 186 4.07 5.80 17.18
C THR A 186 4.78 7.09 17.56
N SER A 187 5.72 7.60 16.77
CA SER A 187 6.29 8.93 17.02
C SER A 187 6.73 9.65 15.75
N THR A 188 6.04 10.74 15.42
CA THR A 188 6.51 11.80 14.50
C THR A 188 7.74 12.55 15.05
N GLN A 189 8.37 12.05 16.12
CA GLN A 189 9.56 12.61 16.77
C GLN A 189 10.82 11.78 16.49
N LYS A 190 10.83 10.92 15.45
CA LYS A 190 12.05 10.22 15.04
C LYS A 190 12.97 11.19 14.27
N SER A 191 14.25 11.19 14.62
CA SER A 191 15.29 11.99 13.97
C SER A 191 15.33 11.75 12.46
N GLY A 192 15.48 12.82 11.68
CA GLY A 192 15.51 12.78 10.21
C GLY A 192 14.15 12.63 9.54
N PHE A 193 13.06 12.44 10.30
CA PHE A 193 11.73 12.29 9.74
C PHE A 193 11.31 13.51 8.92
N ASP A 194 11.57 14.73 9.42
CA ASP A 194 11.24 15.96 8.69
C ASP A 194 11.97 16.03 7.35
N ALA A 195 13.26 15.68 7.31
CA ALA A 195 14.02 15.64 6.07
C ALA A 195 13.50 14.57 5.10
N PHE A 196 13.09 13.40 5.62
CA PHE A 196 12.46 12.36 4.83
C PHE A 196 11.10 12.79 4.27
N GLN A 197 10.20 13.32 5.11
CA GLN A 197 8.90 13.81 4.70
C GLN A 197 9.03 14.96 3.68
N ASN A 198 9.91 15.93 3.93
CA ASN A 198 10.14 17.05 3.02
C ASN A 198 10.64 16.55 1.66
N TYR A 199 11.62 15.64 1.64
CA TYR A 199 12.16 15.10 0.40
C TYR A 199 11.08 14.39 -0.43
N ILE A 200 10.33 13.47 0.19
CA ILE A 200 9.28 12.70 -0.50
C ILE A 200 8.14 13.61 -0.94
N SER A 201 7.80 14.65 -0.17
CA SER A 201 6.76 15.62 -0.55
C SER A 201 7.19 16.43 -1.77
N SER A 202 8.44 16.91 -1.81
CA SER A 202 8.96 17.69 -2.94
C SER A 202 9.24 16.85 -4.19
N HIS A 203 9.43 15.53 -4.06
CA HIS A 203 9.80 14.64 -5.17
C HIS A 203 8.81 13.49 -5.37
N SER A 204 7.57 13.62 -4.86
CA SER A 204 6.56 12.55 -4.80
C SER A 204 6.34 11.89 -6.17
N ARG A 205 6.29 12.70 -7.23
CA ARG A 205 6.11 12.23 -8.61
C ARG A 205 7.29 11.40 -9.12
N GLN A 206 8.53 11.81 -8.84
CA GLN A 206 9.72 11.06 -9.21
C GLN A 206 9.81 9.75 -8.44
N VAL A 207 9.52 9.80 -7.15
CA VAL A 207 9.49 8.63 -6.26
C VAL A 207 8.44 7.62 -6.73
N LEU A 208 7.23 8.08 -7.07
CA LEU A 208 6.17 7.25 -7.66
C LEU A 208 6.65 6.55 -8.95
N LEU A 209 7.31 7.27 -9.87
CA LEU A 209 7.78 6.68 -11.14
C LEU A 209 8.71 5.48 -10.95
N ILE A 210 9.46 5.41 -9.86
CA ILE A 210 10.41 4.32 -9.58
C ILE A 210 9.69 2.98 -9.44
N PHE A 211 8.55 2.96 -8.76
CA PHE A 211 7.91 1.70 -8.37
C PHE A 211 6.52 1.50 -8.97
N ILE A 212 5.79 2.55 -9.37
CA ILE A 212 4.35 2.45 -9.68
C ILE A 212 4.01 1.46 -10.81
N ASN A 213 4.92 1.31 -11.78
CA ASN A 213 4.83 0.38 -12.90
C ASN A 213 6.00 -0.62 -12.92
N HIS A 214 6.77 -0.69 -11.84
CA HIS A 214 7.96 -1.52 -11.78
C HIS A 214 7.55 -2.99 -11.89
N PRO A 215 8.27 -3.87 -12.64
CA PRO A 215 7.85 -5.25 -12.86
C PRO A 215 7.78 -6.09 -11.58
N SER A 216 8.66 -5.84 -10.60
CA SER A 216 8.63 -6.51 -9.30
C SER A 216 7.46 -6.04 -8.42
N VAL A 217 6.66 -7.00 -7.95
CA VAL A 217 5.61 -6.81 -6.93
C VAL A 217 6.21 -6.25 -5.65
N THR A 218 7.36 -6.77 -5.21
CA THR A 218 8.05 -6.33 -3.99
C THR A 218 8.41 -4.84 -4.05
N CYS A 219 8.91 -4.36 -5.19
CA CYS A 219 9.17 -2.93 -5.38
C CYS A 219 7.89 -2.10 -5.25
N ARG A 220 6.77 -2.55 -5.84
CA ARG A 220 5.49 -1.86 -5.73
C ARG A 220 5.05 -1.76 -4.27
N ILE A 221 5.05 -2.88 -3.56
CA ILE A 221 4.72 -2.98 -2.13
C ILE A 221 5.57 -2.01 -1.30
N MET A 222 6.90 -2.11 -1.41
CA MET A 222 7.81 -1.30 -0.60
C MET A 222 7.74 0.19 -0.96
N GLY A 223 7.55 0.51 -2.24
CA GLY A 223 7.33 1.88 -2.69
C GLY A 223 6.08 2.52 -2.09
N TYR A 224 4.95 1.81 -2.06
CA TYR A 224 3.75 2.31 -1.38
C TYR A 224 3.95 2.45 0.13
N ARG A 225 4.71 1.54 0.78
CA ARG A 225 5.08 1.71 2.20
C ARG A 225 5.94 2.95 2.45
N VAL A 226 6.92 3.23 1.58
CA VAL A 226 7.72 4.48 1.65
C VAL A 226 6.82 5.71 1.60
N LEU A 227 5.81 5.72 0.72
CA LEU A 227 4.85 6.81 0.65
C LEU A 227 3.97 6.93 1.89
N ASN A 228 3.41 5.83 2.39
CA ASN A 228 2.60 5.84 3.62
C ASN A 228 3.41 6.34 4.82
N ASN A 229 4.61 5.80 5.00
CA ASN A 229 5.45 6.11 6.15
C ASN A 229 5.96 7.54 6.11
N SER A 230 6.15 8.14 4.92
CA SER A 230 6.57 9.54 4.80
C SER A 230 5.47 10.55 5.14
N LYS A 231 4.19 10.15 5.10
CA LYS A 231 3.04 11.05 5.28
C LYS A 231 3.14 12.30 4.39
N PHE A 232 3.67 12.13 3.17
CA PHE A 232 3.91 13.24 2.22
C PHE A 232 2.63 14.01 1.88
N TYR A 233 1.49 13.33 1.95
CA TYR A 233 0.17 13.89 1.74
C TYR A 233 -0.19 15.04 2.71
N LYS A 234 0.52 15.19 3.83
CA LYS A 234 0.34 16.33 4.76
C LYS A 234 0.94 17.63 4.25
N GLN A 235 1.90 17.57 3.33
CA GLN A 235 2.68 18.72 2.86
C GLN A 235 2.60 18.92 1.33
N ILE A 236 1.92 18.03 0.62
CA ILE A 236 1.77 18.16 -0.83
C ILE A 236 1.03 19.45 -1.19
N ALA A 237 1.54 20.18 -2.17
CA ALA A 237 0.94 21.43 -2.62
C ALA A 237 -0.45 21.18 -3.19
N LEU A 238 -1.41 22.08 -2.93
CA LEU A 238 -2.80 22.00 -3.43
C LEU A 238 -2.89 21.72 -4.94
N GLN A 239 -1.97 22.29 -5.72
CA GLN A 239 -1.92 22.12 -7.18
C GLN A 239 -1.49 20.70 -7.62
N GLU A 240 -0.76 19.97 -6.78
CA GLU A 240 -0.25 18.62 -7.07
C GLU A 240 -1.13 17.51 -6.48
N GLN A 241 -2.09 17.86 -5.63
CA GLN A 241 -3.01 16.93 -4.97
C GLN A 241 -3.91 16.20 -5.96
N GLU A 242 -4.68 16.92 -6.77
CA GLU A 242 -5.62 16.31 -7.73
C GLU A 242 -4.91 15.40 -8.75
N PRO A 243 -3.80 15.81 -9.41
CA PRO A 243 -3.05 14.91 -10.30
C PRO A 243 -2.54 13.65 -9.61
N THR A 244 -2.09 13.76 -8.36
CA THR A 244 -1.55 12.63 -7.58
C THR A 244 -2.65 11.65 -7.20
N SER A 245 -3.78 12.15 -6.67
CA SER A 245 -4.95 11.34 -6.34
C SER A 245 -5.47 10.61 -7.57
N ARG A 246 -5.56 11.30 -8.71
CA ARG A 246 -5.98 10.69 -9.98
C ARG A 246 -5.03 9.59 -10.44
N LEU A 247 -3.72 9.84 -10.40
CA LEU A 247 -2.72 8.83 -10.75
C LEU A 247 -2.86 7.59 -9.86
N LEU A 248 -2.99 7.77 -8.54
CA LEU A 248 -3.15 6.67 -7.60
C LEU A 248 -4.43 5.87 -7.86
N MET A 249 -5.57 6.53 -8.14
CA MET A 249 -6.81 5.87 -8.54
C MET A 249 -6.64 5.04 -9.82
N ASP A 250 -6.04 5.62 -10.87
CA ASP A 250 -5.82 4.92 -12.14
C ASP A 250 -4.93 3.68 -11.95
N VAL A 251 -3.91 3.79 -11.10
CA VAL A 251 -3.01 2.67 -10.79
C VAL A 251 -3.72 1.60 -9.97
N TRP A 252 -4.56 1.99 -9.02
CA TRP A 252 -5.32 1.08 -8.20
C TRP A 252 -6.24 0.19 -9.05
N PHE A 253 -6.95 0.76 -10.04
CA PHE A 253 -7.74 -0.02 -10.99
C PHE A 253 -6.89 -0.95 -11.85
N ARG A 254 -5.67 -0.56 -12.24
CA ARG A 254 -4.74 -1.44 -12.95
C ARG A 254 -4.32 -2.63 -12.10
N HIS A 255 -4.04 -2.43 -10.81
CA HIS A 255 -3.71 -3.53 -9.88
C HIS A 255 -4.89 -4.47 -9.66
N LEU A 256 -6.12 -3.96 -9.54
CA LEU A 256 -7.32 -4.81 -9.50
C LEU A 256 -7.45 -5.68 -10.76
N LYS A 257 -7.26 -5.08 -11.95
CA LYS A 257 -7.28 -5.81 -13.23
C LYS A 257 -6.17 -6.86 -13.28
N ALA A 258 -4.95 -6.51 -12.90
CA ALA A 258 -3.81 -7.42 -12.87
C ALA A 258 -4.04 -8.58 -11.89
N ARG A 259 -4.64 -8.32 -10.72
CA ARG A 259 -5.01 -9.36 -9.75
C ARG A 259 -6.06 -10.32 -10.30
N TYR A 260 -7.08 -9.81 -11.01
CA TYR A 260 -8.06 -10.65 -11.70
C TYR A 260 -7.41 -11.54 -12.76
N LEU A 261 -6.32 -11.07 -13.37
CA LEU A 261 -5.49 -11.83 -14.31
C LEU A 261 -4.42 -12.70 -13.61
N LYS A 262 -4.39 -12.75 -12.28
CA LYS A 262 -3.38 -13.45 -11.44
C LYS A 262 -1.94 -12.97 -11.64
N GLN A 263 -1.77 -11.70 -11.96
CA GLN A 263 -0.47 -11.04 -12.19
C GLN A 263 -0.05 -10.13 -11.02
N GLU A 264 -0.89 -9.98 -10.00
CA GLU A 264 -0.69 -9.04 -8.90
C GLU A 264 -1.12 -9.64 -7.56
N ASP A 265 -0.44 -9.23 -6.49
CA ASP A 265 -0.73 -9.65 -5.11
C ASP A 265 -1.79 -8.75 -4.46
N ALA A 266 -2.64 -9.32 -3.60
CA ALA A 266 -3.60 -8.56 -2.81
C ALA A 266 -2.93 -7.52 -1.90
N GLN A 267 -1.71 -7.80 -1.40
CA GLN A 267 -0.96 -6.89 -0.53
C GLN A 267 -0.68 -5.52 -1.18
N VAL A 268 -0.45 -5.49 -2.50
CA VAL A 268 -0.24 -4.22 -3.22
C VAL A 268 -1.48 -3.34 -3.11
N ILE A 269 -2.65 -3.95 -3.29
CA ILE A 269 -3.94 -3.26 -3.23
C ILE A 269 -4.20 -2.79 -1.80
N ASP A 270 -3.98 -3.64 -0.79
CA ASP A 270 -4.22 -3.31 0.62
C ASP A 270 -3.41 -2.06 1.04
N ILE A 271 -2.11 -2.04 0.77
CA ILE A 271 -1.21 -0.95 1.16
C ILE A 271 -1.55 0.34 0.40
N GLN A 272 -1.89 0.22 -0.89
CA GLN A 272 -2.30 1.38 -1.68
C GLN A 272 -3.66 1.94 -1.23
N GLN A 273 -4.62 1.09 -0.83
CA GLN A 273 -5.89 1.55 -0.29
C GLN A 273 -5.70 2.35 1.00
N THR A 274 -4.80 1.93 1.89
CA THR A 274 -4.43 2.72 3.07
C THR A 274 -3.91 4.11 2.67
N LEU A 275 -3.04 4.19 1.66
CA LEU A 275 -2.52 5.47 1.18
C LEU A 275 -3.63 6.39 0.66
N MET A 276 -4.55 5.83 -0.11
CA MET A 276 -5.65 6.58 -0.71
C MET A 276 -6.64 7.08 0.35
N ALA A 277 -6.96 6.27 1.36
CA ALA A 277 -7.81 6.68 2.48
C ALA A 277 -7.18 7.85 3.24
N ASP A 278 -5.88 7.76 3.56
CA ASP A 278 -5.15 8.82 4.25
C ASP A 278 -5.10 10.13 3.46
N ILE A 279 -4.77 10.07 2.16
CA ILE A 279 -4.81 11.25 1.27
C ILE A 279 -6.20 11.86 1.30
N ASN A 280 -7.24 11.05 1.11
CA ASN A 280 -8.60 11.56 0.98
C ASN A 280 -9.17 12.08 2.31
N SER A 281 -8.76 11.54 3.47
CA SER A 281 -9.20 12.00 4.80
C SER A 281 -8.81 13.45 5.10
N ILE A 282 -7.76 13.97 4.45
CA ILE A 282 -7.29 15.35 4.61
C ILE A 282 -8.02 16.32 3.66
N HIS A 283 -8.74 15.81 2.66
CA HIS A 283 -9.36 16.63 1.63
C HIS A 283 -10.85 16.85 1.86
N GLN A 284 -11.26 18.13 1.86
CA GLN A 284 -12.63 18.57 1.58
C GLN A 284 -12.94 18.24 0.11
N GLN A 285 -13.68 17.16 -0.16
CA GLN A 285 -13.82 16.62 -1.52
C GLN A 285 -14.95 17.25 -2.32
N THR A 286 -14.58 18.04 -3.33
CA THR A 286 -15.33 18.16 -4.60
C THR A 286 -14.38 17.84 -5.75
N ASN A 287 -14.86 17.08 -6.74
CA ASN A 287 -14.26 16.87 -8.08
C ASN A 287 -13.43 15.59 -8.38
N LEU A 288 -13.37 14.57 -7.51
CA LEU A 288 -12.67 13.32 -7.84
C LEU A 288 -13.36 12.50 -8.96
N PHE A 289 -14.61 12.81 -9.31
CA PHE A 289 -15.48 11.90 -10.08
C PHE A 289 -15.70 12.26 -11.55
N ASP A 290 -15.15 13.36 -12.05
CA ASP A 290 -15.68 13.90 -13.31
C ASP A 290 -15.22 13.21 -14.60
N LYS A 291 -14.08 12.49 -14.65
CA LYS A 291 -13.66 11.84 -15.92
C LYS A 291 -12.83 10.57 -15.74
N ILE A 292 -13.51 9.44 -15.55
CA ILE A 292 -12.99 8.11 -15.91
C ILE A 292 -13.60 7.73 -17.26
N ASN A 293 -12.89 8.06 -18.34
CA ASN A 293 -13.19 7.57 -19.68
C ASN A 293 -11.86 7.26 -20.37
N ARG A 294 -11.50 5.98 -20.46
CA ARG A 294 -10.65 5.44 -21.53
C ARG A 294 -11.06 4.00 -21.83
N GLN A 295 -11.46 3.77 -23.07
CA GLN A 295 -11.51 2.46 -23.71
C GLN A 295 -10.08 1.99 -23.93
N ASP A 296 -9.76 0.79 -23.46
CA ASP A 296 -8.63 0.01 -23.95
C ASP A 296 -9.15 -1.39 -24.30
N ASP A 297 -9.30 -1.62 -25.60
CA ASP A 297 -9.56 -2.91 -26.21
C ASP A 297 -8.37 -3.83 -25.95
N SER A 298 -8.50 -4.69 -24.94
CA SER A 298 -7.62 -5.85 -24.76
C SER A 298 -8.46 -7.10 -24.98
N THR A 299 -8.27 -7.72 -26.15
CA THR A 299 -8.85 -9.00 -26.54
C THR A 299 -8.31 -10.12 -25.66
N PHE A 300 -8.95 -10.33 -24.52
CA PHE A 300 -8.81 -11.56 -23.74
C PHE A 300 -10.15 -12.30 -23.75
N GLN A 301 -10.25 -13.32 -24.61
CA GLN A 301 -11.43 -14.18 -24.69
C GLN A 301 -11.50 -15.08 -23.45
N SER A 302 -12.22 -14.61 -22.45
CA SER A 302 -12.77 -15.46 -21.40
C SER A 302 -13.85 -16.35 -22.00
N LYS A 303 -13.72 -17.68 -21.90
CA LYS A 303 -14.74 -18.64 -22.39
C LYS A 303 -16.10 -18.53 -21.65
N LYS A 304 -16.15 -17.80 -20.52
CA LYS A 304 -17.35 -17.60 -19.70
C LYS A 304 -17.32 -16.22 -19.02
N PRO A 305 -18.45 -15.48 -18.95
CA PRO A 305 -18.51 -14.22 -18.20
C PRO A 305 -18.35 -14.46 -16.68
N PRO A 306 -17.72 -13.52 -15.95
CA PRO A 306 -17.57 -13.64 -14.50
C PRO A 306 -18.93 -13.58 -13.79
N ARG A 307 -19.01 -14.24 -12.63
CA ARG A 307 -20.24 -14.30 -11.82
C ARG A 307 -20.06 -13.54 -10.50
N PHE A 308 -21.07 -12.73 -10.15
CA PHE A 308 -21.13 -12.04 -8.87
C PHE A 308 -22.25 -12.66 -8.02
N VAL A 309 -21.87 -13.40 -6.98
CA VAL A 309 -22.82 -14.08 -6.07
C VAL A 309 -22.31 -14.00 -4.64
N THR A 310 -23.03 -13.29 -3.78
CA THR A 310 -22.60 -13.00 -2.40
C THR A 310 -23.67 -13.32 -1.36
N CYS A 311 -24.95 -13.35 -1.71
CA CYS A 311 -26.05 -13.65 -0.80
C CYS A 311 -26.44 -15.13 -0.76
N ILE A 312 -26.06 -15.92 -1.76
CA ILE A 312 -26.45 -17.33 -1.86
C ILE A 312 -25.26 -18.25 -1.55
N ASP A 313 -25.15 -18.69 -0.29
CA ASP A 313 -24.03 -19.52 0.18
C ASP A 313 -23.87 -20.84 -0.60
N LEU A 314 -25.00 -21.43 -1.03
CA LEU A 314 -25.00 -22.65 -1.84
C LEU A 314 -24.27 -22.46 -3.18
N LEU A 315 -24.35 -21.26 -3.76
CA LEU A 315 -23.71 -20.91 -5.03
C LEU A 315 -22.25 -20.48 -4.83
N LYS A 316 -21.86 -19.98 -3.65
CA LYS A 316 -20.46 -19.63 -3.33
C LYS A 316 -19.51 -20.82 -3.44
N VAL A 317 -19.99 -22.02 -3.10
CA VAL A 317 -19.21 -23.27 -3.19
C VAL A 317 -18.85 -23.61 -4.64
N GLN A 318 -19.66 -23.17 -5.61
CA GLN A 318 -19.47 -23.44 -7.03
C GLN A 318 -18.64 -22.37 -7.75
N LEU A 319 -18.20 -21.32 -7.04
CA LEU A 319 -17.39 -20.26 -7.62
C LEU A 319 -15.94 -20.68 -7.75
N ASP A 320 -15.37 -20.44 -8.93
CA ASP A 320 -13.94 -20.63 -9.15
C ASP A 320 -13.13 -19.50 -8.49
N THR A 321 -11.80 -19.65 -8.47
CA THR A 321 -10.90 -18.63 -7.89
C THR A 321 -11.05 -17.26 -8.54
N ARG A 322 -11.38 -17.22 -9.84
CA ARG A 322 -11.47 -15.97 -10.61
C ARG A 322 -12.74 -15.22 -10.28
N ASP A 323 -13.87 -15.92 -10.14
CA ASP A 323 -15.13 -15.37 -9.64
C ASP A 323 -14.95 -14.84 -8.20
N LYS A 324 -14.20 -15.54 -7.34
CA LYS A 324 -13.88 -15.06 -5.98
C LYS A 324 -13.06 -13.76 -6.00
N VAL A 325 -12.03 -13.66 -6.84
CA VAL A 325 -11.25 -12.43 -7.00
C VAL A 325 -12.10 -11.30 -7.58
N TYR A 326 -13.00 -11.61 -8.52
CA TYR A 326 -13.93 -10.63 -9.09
C TYR A 326 -14.89 -10.06 -8.04
N ILE A 327 -15.48 -10.94 -7.22
CA ILE A 327 -16.33 -10.54 -6.09
C ILE A 327 -15.55 -9.66 -5.12
N ASP A 328 -14.36 -10.10 -4.69
CA ASP A 328 -13.54 -9.32 -3.75
C ASP A 328 -13.13 -7.96 -4.33
N ASN A 329 -12.80 -7.87 -5.62
CA ASN A 329 -12.52 -6.60 -6.28
C ASN A 329 -13.75 -5.67 -6.30
N ILE A 330 -14.94 -6.21 -6.53
CA ILE A 330 -16.20 -5.45 -6.49
C ILE A 330 -16.49 -4.95 -5.07
N GLU A 331 -16.38 -5.83 -4.07
CA GLU A 331 -16.59 -5.48 -2.67
C GLU A 331 -15.59 -4.40 -2.21
N ARG A 332 -14.32 -4.51 -2.60
CA ARG A 332 -13.28 -3.50 -2.35
C ARG A 332 -13.56 -2.16 -3.01
N THR A 333 -14.12 -2.16 -4.22
CA THR A 333 -14.52 -0.92 -4.89
C THR A 333 -15.67 -0.26 -4.15
N ALA A 334 -16.65 -1.05 -3.72
CA ALA A 334 -17.78 -0.54 -2.94
C ALA A 334 -17.38 -0.12 -1.52
N SER A 335 -16.35 -0.72 -0.91
CA SER A 335 -15.87 -0.35 0.43
C SER A 335 -15.14 0.98 0.46
N LEU A 336 -14.56 1.46 -0.65
CA LEU A 336 -13.90 2.76 -0.72
C LEU A 336 -14.82 3.90 -0.23
N PHE A 337 -16.12 3.78 -0.47
CA PHE A 337 -17.10 4.80 -0.07
C PHE A 337 -17.47 4.76 1.42
N ASP A 338 -17.26 3.62 2.08
CA ASP A 338 -17.48 3.48 3.53
C ASP A 338 -16.22 3.75 4.35
N GLN A 339 -15.03 3.66 3.74
CA GLN A 339 -13.76 3.92 4.42
C GLN A 339 -13.70 5.33 5.03
N PHE A 340 -14.51 6.24 4.52
CA PHE A 340 -14.62 7.60 5.04
C PHE A 340 -15.38 7.70 6.37
N LYS A 341 -16.21 6.71 6.70
CA LYS A 341 -17.11 6.77 7.86
C LYS A 341 -16.40 7.09 9.17
N ASP A 342 -15.21 6.52 9.35
CA ASP A 342 -14.42 6.67 10.57
C ASP A 342 -13.36 7.79 10.46
N THR A 343 -13.21 8.40 9.28
CA THR A 343 -12.17 9.40 9.02
C THR A 343 -12.70 10.83 8.85
N VAL A 344 -13.97 11.00 8.47
CA VAL A 344 -14.60 12.32 8.27
C VAL A 344 -15.77 12.52 9.25
N SER A 345 -16.25 13.75 9.39
CA SER A 345 -17.45 14.02 10.20
C SER A 345 -18.70 13.38 9.61
N THR A 346 -19.73 13.15 10.44
CA THR A 346 -21.01 12.56 9.99
C THR A 346 -21.65 13.38 8.86
N ASP A 347 -21.55 14.71 8.90
CA ASP A 347 -22.14 15.58 7.89
C ASP A 347 -21.39 15.44 6.55
N GLU A 348 -20.06 15.42 6.57
CA GLU A 348 -19.22 15.18 5.38
C GLU A 348 -19.45 13.79 4.80
N TYR A 349 -19.59 12.78 5.67
CA TYR A 349 -19.94 11.43 5.26
C TYR A 349 -21.28 11.40 4.51
N ASN A 350 -22.28 12.12 5.01
CA ASN A 350 -23.58 12.23 4.35
C ASN A 350 -23.47 12.98 3.02
N GLU A 351 -22.70 14.06 2.94
CA GLU A 351 -22.46 14.81 1.71
C GLU A 351 -21.82 13.96 0.61
N ILE A 352 -20.88 13.07 0.95
CA ILE A 352 -20.29 12.13 -0.01
C ILE A 352 -21.38 11.23 -0.61
N HIS A 353 -22.26 10.66 0.20
CA HIS A 353 -23.35 9.80 -0.27
C HIS A 353 -24.36 10.58 -1.12
N HIS A 354 -24.69 11.82 -0.72
CA HIS A 354 -25.52 12.72 -1.52
C HIS A 354 -24.87 13.06 -2.87
N HIS A 355 -23.57 13.31 -2.89
CA HIS A 355 -22.81 13.59 -4.10
C HIS A 355 -22.82 12.39 -5.07
N ILE A 356 -22.61 11.18 -4.56
CA ILE A 356 -22.67 9.95 -5.37
C ILE A 356 -24.05 9.80 -6.01
N ILE A 357 -25.13 9.92 -5.24
CA ILE A 357 -26.50 9.82 -5.78
C ILE A 357 -26.79 10.93 -6.78
N SER A 358 -26.35 12.17 -6.51
CA SER A 358 -26.49 13.30 -7.44
C SER A 358 -25.74 13.05 -8.75
N PHE A 359 -24.51 12.53 -8.68
CA PHE A 359 -23.72 12.16 -9.83
C PHE A 359 -24.40 11.07 -10.66
N LEU A 360 -24.87 9.97 -10.03
CA LEU A 360 -25.61 8.92 -10.72
C LEU A 360 -26.89 9.48 -11.37
N SER A 361 -27.60 10.37 -10.68
CA SER A 361 -28.81 11.02 -11.19
C SER A 361 -28.52 11.91 -12.40
N SER A 362 -27.38 12.60 -12.40
CA SER A 362 -26.95 13.44 -13.53
C SER A 362 -26.63 12.62 -14.78
N LYS A 363 -26.16 11.38 -14.62
CA LYS A 363 -25.81 10.49 -15.73
C LYS A 363 -27.03 9.83 -16.37
N TRP A 364 -28.04 9.49 -15.57
CA TRP A 364 -29.18 8.70 -16.05
C TRP A 364 -30.49 9.48 -16.13
N THR A 365 -30.54 10.67 -15.55
CA THR A 365 -31.72 11.56 -15.57
C THR A 365 -33.00 10.82 -15.22
N PRO A 366 -33.10 10.22 -14.02
CA PRO A 366 -34.28 9.46 -13.62
C PRO A 366 -35.52 10.33 -13.76
N THR A 367 -36.50 9.84 -14.53
CA THR A 367 -37.75 10.55 -14.77
C THR A 367 -38.84 9.93 -13.91
N SER A 368 -39.63 10.78 -13.25
CA SER A 368 -40.78 10.33 -12.48
C SER A 368 -41.85 9.79 -13.42
N VAL A 369 -42.28 8.57 -13.18
CA VAL A 369 -43.31 7.87 -13.96
C VAL A 369 -44.38 7.37 -12.99
N SER A 370 -45.65 7.68 -13.27
CA SER A 370 -46.77 7.23 -12.45
C SER A 370 -46.85 5.71 -12.41
N LEU A 371 -47.01 5.13 -11.21
CA LEU A 371 -47.13 3.68 -11.04
C LEU A 371 -48.29 3.07 -11.85
N THR A 372 -49.37 3.82 -12.04
CA THR A 372 -50.54 3.38 -12.83
C THR A 372 -50.23 3.10 -14.29
N THR A 373 -49.18 3.71 -14.86
CA THR A 373 -48.78 3.44 -16.24
C THR A 373 -48.16 2.06 -16.41
N TYR A 374 -47.62 1.48 -15.34
CA TYR A 374 -47.03 0.14 -15.35
C TYR A 374 -48.07 -0.98 -15.33
N ASP A 375 -49.30 -0.70 -14.89
CA ASP A 375 -50.40 -1.67 -14.91
C ASP A 375 -50.72 -2.11 -16.36
N ASP A 376 -50.54 -1.21 -17.33
CA ASP A 376 -50.71 -1.50 -18.76
C ASP A 376 -49.41 -1.94 -19.45
N ALA A 377 -48.26 -1.47 -18.97
CA ALA A 377 -46.97 -1.64 -19.63
C ALA A 377 -46.26 -2.94 -19.27
N LEU A 378 -46.29 -3.35 -17.99
CA LEU A 378 -45.62 -4.57 -17.51
C LEU A 378 -46.23 -5.87 -18.08
N PRO A 379 -47.57 -6.03 -18.21
CA PRO A 379 -48.13 -7.22 -18.84
C PRO A 379 -47.72 -7.40 -20.31
N LYS A 380 -47.35 -6.30 -20.98
CA LYS A 380 -46.86 -6.28 -22.36
C LYS A 380 -45.34 -6.38 -22.45
N ASN A 381 -44.65 -6.40 -21.31
CA ASN A 381 -43.19 -6.39 -21.19
C ASN A 381 -42.52 -5.16 -21.82
N ILE A 382 -43.14 -3.98 -21.71
CA ILE A 382 -42.67 -2.72 -22.31
C ILE A 382 -42.24 -1.75 -21.20
N PRO A 383 -40.97 -1.74 -20.77
CA PRO A 383 -40.46 -0.75 -19.82
C PRO A 383 -40.34 0.63 -20.46
N HIS A 384 -40.31 1.70 -19.66
CA HIS A 384 -39.99 3.03 -20.17
C HIS A 384 -38.49 3.13 -20.48
N ALA A 385 -38.10 4.08 -21.33
CA ALA A 385 -36.71 4.26 -21.74
C ALA A 385 -35.75 4.50 -20.56
N CYS A 386 -36.18 5.25 -19.54
CA CYS A 386 -35.38 5.48 -18.33
C CYS A 386 -35.13 4.19 -17.54
N ASP A 387 -36.09 3.27 -17.52
CA ASP A 387 -35.97 1.97 -16.85
C ASP A 387 -34.93 1.08 -17.54
N ILE A 388 -34.92 1.11 -18.87
CA ILE A 388 -33.93 0.38 -19.67
C ILE A 388 -32.52 0.93 -19.40
N VAL A 389 -32.35 2.25 -19.41
CA VAL A 389 -31.04 2.88 -19.21
C VAL A 389 -30.50 2.59 -17.81
N ILE A 390 -31.29 2.85 -16.77
CA ILE A 390 -30.86 2.65 -15.38
C ILE A 390 -30.69 1.15 -15.09
N GLY A 391 -31.65 0.32 -15.49
CA GLY A 391 -31.59 -1.12 -15.26
C GLY A 391 -30.43 -1.81 -15.97
N ASN A 392 -30.10 -1.42 -17.21
CA ASN A 392 -28.90 -1.91 -17.89
C ASN A 392 -27.63 -1.53 -17.13
N ALA A 393 -27.52 -0.30 -16.63
CA ALA A 393 -26.34 0.12 -15.88
C ALA A 393 -26.12 -0.77 -14.65
N PHE A 394 -27.18 -1.06 -13.89
CA PHE A 394 -27.10 -1.95 -12.73
C PHE A 394 -26.82 -3.40 -13.10
N LYS A 395 -27.42 -3.92 -14.18
CA LYS A 395 -27.16 -5.28 -14.70
C LYS A 395 -25.70 -5.46 -15.16
N ASP A 396 -25.14 -4.44 -15.81
CA ASP A 396 -23.80 -4.50 -16.41
C ASP A 396 -22.68 -4.20 -15.40
N HIS A 397 -23.03 -3.58 -14.26
CA HIS A 397 -22.07 -3.15 -13.23
C HIS A 397 -22.53 -3.53 -11.81
N PRO A 398 -22.27 -4.77 -11.34
CA PRO A 398 -22.75 -5.25 -10.04
C PRO A 398 -22.24 -4.43 -8.82
N ALA A 399 -21.10 -3.74 -8.96
CA ALA A 399 -20.60 -2.82 -7.93
C ALA A 399 -21.58 -1.68 -7.61
N LEU A 400 -22.40 -1.26 -8.59
CA LEU A 400 -23.40 -0.23 -8.39
C LEU A 400 -24.43 -0.64 -7.33
N PHE A 401 -24.81 -1.92 -7.24
CA PHE A 401 -25.72 -2.38 -6.20
C PHE A 401 -25.13 -2.19 -4.81
N LEU A 402 -23.89 -2.60 -4.59
CA LEU A 402 -23.23 -2.46 -3.29
C LEU A 402 -23.07 -0.99 -2.88
N ILE A 403 -22.72 -0.12 -3.84
CA ILE A 403 -22.57 1.33 -3.58
C ILE A 403 -23.95 1.94 -3.29
N PHE A 404 -24.95 1.61 -4.10
CA PHE A 404 -26.29 2.14 -3.99
C PHE A 404 -26.97 1.72 -2.68
N GLU A 405 -26.84 0.45 -2.27
CA GLU A 405 -27.33 -0.07 -1.00
C GLU A 405 -26.86 0.74 0.21
N LYS A 406 -25.62 1.22 0.18
CA LYS A 406 -25.04 2.06 1.23
C LYS A 406 -25.57 3.48 1.16
N CYS A 407 -25.60 4.06 -0.04
CA CYS A 407 -26.10 5.42 -0.26
C CYS A 407 -27.55 5.61 0.17
N ILE A 408 -28.44 4.64 -0.09
CA ILE A 408 -29.86 4.78 0.27
C ILE A 408 -30.12 4.73 1.78
N GLN A 409 -29.18 4.23 2.59
CA GLN A 409 -29.30 4.24 4.05
C GLN A 409 -29.09 5.65 4.63
N VAL A 410 -28.41 6.50 3.87
CA VAL A 410 -27.98 7.85 4.26
C VAL A 410 -28.84 8.92 3.59
N VAL A 411 -29.12 8.75 2.29
CA VAL A 411 -29.79 9.74 1.45
C VAL A 411 -31.32 9.62 1.56
N GLN A 412 -32.02 10.75 1.47
CA GLN A 412 -33.48 10.76 1.52
C GLN A 412 -34.13 9.95 0.38
N PRO A 413 -35.23 9.20 0.66
CA PRO A 413 -35.90 8.37 -0.34
C PRO A 413 -36.36 9.11 -1.60
N THR A 414 -36.70 10.40 -1.47
CA THR A 414 -37.15 11.23 -2.60
C THR A 414 -36.10 11.36 -3.70
N MET A 415 -34.81 11.23 -3.38
CA MET A 415 -33.72 11.32 -4.36
C MET A 415 -33.45 10.00 -5.08
N THR A 416 -33.94 8.87 -4.55
CA THR A 416 -33.57 7.53 -5.01
C THR A 416 -34.76 6.70 -5.49
N ASN A 417 -35.99 7.11 -5.19
CA ASN A 417 -37.22 6.40 -5.55
C ASN A 417 -37.34 6.11 -7.05
N ASP A 418 -37.10 7.10 -7.91
CA ASP A 418 -37.22 6.89 -9.36
C ASP A 418 -36.16 5.93 -9.89
N MET A 419 -34.96 5.90 -9.29
CA MET A 419 -33.95 4.89 -9.61
C MET A 419 -34.37 3.50 -9.15
N ILE A 420 -34.82 3.35 -7.89
CA ILE A 420 -35.31 2.09 -7.33
C ILE A 420 -36.42 1.51 -8.21
N ARG A 421 -37.39 2.35 -8.58
CA ARG A 421 -38.49 2.01 -9.49
C ARG A 421 -37.96 1.51 -10.84
N SER A 422 -37.02 2.25 -11.44
CA SER A 422 -36.43 1.93 -12.75
C SER A 422 -35.70 0.59 -12.74
N ILE A 423 -34.87 0.35 -11.71
CA ILE A 423 -34.16 -0.92 -11.51
C ILE A 423 -35.16 -2.07 -11.36
N LEU A 424 -36.17 -1.90 -10.51
CA LEU A 424 -37.17 -2.93 -10.23
C LEU A 424 -37.97 -3.31 -11.49
N VAL A 425 -38.46 -2.32 -12.22
CA VAL A 425 -39.20 -2.53 -13.48
C VAL A 425 -38.33 -3.27 -14.50
N TYR A 426 -37.06 -2.86 -14.63
CA TYR A 426 -36.14 -3.53 -15.54
C TYR A 426 -35.99 -5.02 -15.22
N PHE A 427 -35.74 -5.38 -13.97
CA PHE A 427 -35.59 -6.79 -13.59
C PHE A 427 -36.90 -7.57 -13.76
N ILE A 428 -38.05 -6.96 -13.49
CA ILE A 428 -39.35 -7.60 -13.80
C ILE A 428 -39.45 -7.94 -15.28
N VAL A 429 -39.09 -6.99 -16.15
CA VAL A 429 -39.14 -7.19 -17.60
C VAL A 429 -38.12 -8.24 -18.06
N PHE A 430 -36.91 -8.18 -17.53
CA PHE A 430 -35.81 -9.10 -17.82
C PHE A 430 -36.23 -10.56 -17.55
N TRP A 431 -36.79 -10.85 -16.38
CA TRP A 431 -37.22 -12.21 -16.04
C TRP A 431 -38.41 -12.71 -16.86
N ASN A 432 -39.18 -11.81 -17.46
CA ASN A 432 -40.30 -12.13 -18.34
C ASN A 432 -39.92 -12.22 -19.83
N MET A 433 -38.65 -11.99 -20.18
CA MET A 433 -38.17 -12.17 -21.56
C MET A 433 -38.23 -13.66 -21.95
N LYS A 434 -38.69 -13.95 -23.17
CA LYS A 434 -38.80 -15.34 -23.67
C LYS A 434 -37.44 -16.04 -23.65
N GLU A 435 -36.39 -15.30 -23.97
CA GLU A 435 -35.00 -15.75 -23.98
C GLU A 435 -34.54 -16.18 -22.59
N VAL A 436 -35.03 -15.52 -21.54
CA VAL A 436 -34.66 -15.80 -20.14
C VAL A 436 -35.49 -16.94 -19.58
N ILE A 437 -36.81 -16.95 -19.83
CA ILE A 437 -37.73 -18.00 -19.38
C ILE A 437 -37.34 -19.38 -19.95
N ASN A 438 -36.87 -19.41 -21.20
CA ASN A 438 -36.52 -20.66 -21.88
C ASN A 438 -35.16 -21.23 -21.45
N VAL A 439 -34.40 -20.55 -20.59
CA VAL A 439 -33.11 -21.04 -20.09
C VAL A 439 -33.35 -21.88 -18.82
N PRO A 440 -32.98 -23.17 -18.82
CA PRO A 440 -33.39 -24.13 -17.79
C PRO A 440 -32.71 -23.94 -16.43
N THR A 441 -31.72 -23.05 -16.31
CA THR A 441 -31.02 -22.83 -15.04
C THR A 441 -30.83 -21.35 -14.73
N THR A 442 -31.29 -20.94 -13.55
CA THR A 442 -31.06 -19.62 -12.96
C THR A 442 -29.58 -19.31 -12.73
N LEU A 443 -28.72 -20.34 -12.73
CA LEU A 443 -27.25 -20.24 -12.72
C LEU A 443 -26.66 -19.50 -13.94
N THR A 444 -27.38 -19.46 -15.06
CA THR A 444 -26.97 -18.68 -16.24
C THR A 444 -27.02 -17.18 -15.95
N TYR A 445 -28.02 -16.77 -15.15
CA TYR A 445 -28.28 -15.40 -14.74
C TYR A 445 -28.05 -15.21 -13.24
N ALA A 446 -27.04 -15.89 -12.68
CA ALA A 446 -26.78 -15.89 -11.25
C ALA A 446 -26.53 -14.48 -10.68
N THR A 447 -25.84 -13.63 -11.44
CA THR A 447 -25.64 -12.22 -11.09
C THR A 447 -26.97 -11.47 -11.07
N GLN A 448 -27.81 -11.59 -12.09
CA GLN A 448 -29.12 -10.92 -12.12
C GLN A 448 -30.05 -11.44 -11.01
N LEU A 449 -29.94 -12.71 -10.64
CA LEU A 449 -30.69 -13.29 -9.51
C LEU A 449 -30.22 -12.68 -8.19
N GLU A 450 -28.91 -12.60 -7.97
CA GLU A 450 -28.30 -11.93 -6.82
C GLU A 450 -28.78 -10.47 -6.69
N GLU A 451 -28.77 -9.72 -7.79
CA GLU A 451 -29.22 -8.33 -7.88
C GLU A 451 -30.73 -8.18 -7.58
N THR A 452 -31.55 -9.10 -8.09
CA THR A 452 -33.00 -9.13 -7.82
C THR A 452 -33.27 -9.43 -6.33
N ILE A 453 -32.50 -10.33 -5.72
CA ILE A 453 -32.59 -10.64 -4.29
C ILE A 453 -32.23 -9.42 -3.46
N ARG A 454 -31.10 -8.78 -3.78
CA ARG A 454 -30.64 -7.55 -3.14
C ARG A 454 -31.69 -6.44 -3.19
N MET A 455 -32.28 -6.19 -4.35
CA MET A 455 -33.40 -5.25 -4.49
C MET A 455 -34.60 -5.62 -3.63
N THR A 456 -34.96 -6.90 -3.58
CA THR A 456 -36.09 -7.35 -2.77
C THR A 456 -35.83 -7.16 -1.27
N LEU A 457 -34.60 -7.40 -0.82
CA LEU A 457 -34.17 -7.12 0.56
C LEU A 457 -34.20 -5.62 0.86
N LEU A 458 -33.74 -4.79 -0.08
CA LEU A 458 -33.79 -3.33 -0.01
C LEU A 458 -35.20 -2.79 0.23
N LEU A 459 -36.19 -3.41 -0.43
CA LEU A 459 -37.60 -3.02 -0.41
C LEU A 459 -38.38 -3.65 0.78
N LYS A 460 -37.74 -4.46 1.63
CA LYS A 460 -38.39 -5.01 2.83
C LYS A 460 -38.89 -3.92 3.79
N PRO A 461 -38.09 -2.91 4.19
CA PRO A 461 -38.53 -1.85 5.10
C PRO A 461 -39.42 -0.77 4.46
N VAL A 462 -39.40 -0.60 3.13
CA VAL A 462 -40.17 0.45 2.42
C VAL A 462 -41.52 -0.11 1.96
N THR A 463 -42.45 -0.29 2.88
CA THR A 463 -43.67 -1.10 2.65
C THR A 463 -44.87 -0.35 2.07
N LEU A 464 -44.89 0.99 1.98
CA LEU A 464 -46.09 1.72 1.55
C LEU A 464 -46.10 2.16 0.07
N PHE A 465 -44.94 2.42 -0.56
CA PHE A 465 -44.89 2.99 -1.92
C PHE A 465 -44.81 1.96 -3.05
N TYR A 466 -44.30 0.75 -2.78
CA TYR A 466 -43.99 -0.26 -3.81
C TYR A 466 -44.79 -1.57 -3.68
N ILE A 467 -45.95 -1.56 -3.01
CA ILE A 467 -46.68 -2.81 -2.68
C ILE A 467 -46.99 -3.65 -3.92
N SER A 468 -47.45 -3.03 -5.01
CA SER A 468 -47.75 -3.73 -6.28
C SER A 468 -46.50 -4.34 -6.91
N LEU A 469 -45.44 -3.56 -7.09
CA LEU A 469 -44.19 -4.03 -7.68
C LEU A 469 -43.45 -5.06 -6.80
N LYS A 470 -43.56 -4.96 -5.48
CA LYS A 470 -43.01 -5.91 -4.50
C LYS A 470 -43.68 -7.28 -4.60
N GLN A 471 -44.98 -7.34 -4.90
CA GLN A 471 -45.66 -8.62 -5.15
C GLN A 471 -45.11 -9.32 -6.40
N TYR A 472 -44.87 -8.58 -7.49
CA TYR A 472 -44.24 -9.11 -8.71
C TYR A 472 -42.81 -9.58 -8.48
N ALA A 473 -41.97 -8.82 -7.77
CA ALA A 473 -40.60 -9.23 -7.45
C ALA A 473 -40.54 -10.48 -6.56
N ASN A 474 -41.45 -10.60 -5.58
CA ASN A 474 -41.56 -11.80 -4.75
C ASN A 474 -42.03 -13.04 -5.53
N LEU A 475 -42.86 -12.85 -6.56
CA LEU A 475 -43.27 -13.94 -7.46
C LEU A 475 -42.06 -14.45 -8.25
N ILE A 476 -41.27 -13.55 -8.84
CA ILE A 476 -40.02 -13.88 -9.54
C ILE A 476 -39.04 -14.62 -8.61
N TYR A 477 -38.85 -14.12 -7.38
CA TYR A 477 -37.99 -14.77 -6.38
C TYR A 477 -38.41 -16.22 -6.10
N ARG A 478 -39.72 -16.47 -5.97
CA ARG A 478 -40.26 -17.82 -5.69
C ARG A 478 -40.10 -18.75 -6.89
N SER A 479 -40.32 -18.27 -8.11
CA SER A 479 -40.14 -19.07 -9.33
C SER A 479 -38.67 -19.36 -9.65
N CYS A 480 -37.73 -18.47 -9.26
CA CYS A 480 -36.29 -18.71 -9.46
C CYS A 480 -35.67 -19.71 -8.47
N LEU A 481 -36.24 -19.87 -7.26
CA LEU A 481 -35.71 -20.77 -6.22
C LEU A 481 -36.34 -22.16 -6.18
N ASN A 482 -37.52 -22.34 -6.77
CA ASN A 482 -38.16 -23.64 -6.95
C ASN A 482 -38.26 -23.95 -8.45
N PRO A 483 -37.25 -24.61 -9.04
CA PRO A 483 -37.38 -25.13 -10.39
C PRO A 483 -38.35 -26.31 -10.31
N SER A 484 -39.60 -26.10 -10.74
CA SER A 484 -40.52 -27.19 -11.09
C SER A 484 -40.09 -27.84 -12.39
#